data_AF-A0A7I7ZSY7-F1
#
_entry.id   AF-A0A7I7ZSY7-F1
#
_cell.length_a   1.000
_cell.length_b   1.000
_cell.length_c   1.000
_cell.angle_alpha   90.00
_cell.angle_beta   90.00
_cell.angle_gamma   90.00
#
_symmetry.space_group_name_H-M   'P 1'
#
loop_
_entity.id
_entity.type
_entity.pdbx_description
1 polymer ?
#
loop_
_entity_poly.entity_id
_entity_poly.type
_entity_poly.pdbx_seq_one_letter_code
_entity_poly.pdbx_strand_id
1 'polypeptide(L)'
;MYVDSDLLRMGAAFAQSAGAIAHEGAGRFADASISAGIFGDFDDAHDFHRSLVDCHETHTTTLSGFRTVLDSLAERTNSAATIFEVQDAAGAGSINTAADSI
;
A
#
# COMPACT_ATOMS: atom_id res chain seq x y z
N MET A 1 26.91 -7.76 1.72
CA MET A 1 25.60 -7.34 2.25
C MET A 1 24.70 -8.55 2.16
N TYR A 2 24.01 -8.92 3.24
CA TYR A 2 23.05 -10.02 3.25
C TYR A 2 21.65 -9.43 3.18
N VAL A 3 20.80 -9.95 2.29
CA VAL A 3 19.40 -9.57 2.15
C VAL A 3 18.58 -10.84 2.21
N ASP A 4 17.60 -10.87 3.10
CA ASP A 4 16.66 -11.97 3.22
C ASP A 4 15.50 -11.73 2.23
N SER A 5 15.52 -12.48 1.12
CA SER A 5 14.51 -12.38 0.05
C SER A 5 13.13 -12.86 0.51
N ASP A 6 13.06 -13.76 1.48
CA ASP A 6 11.80 -14.24 2.04
C ASP A 6 11.13 -13.18 2.90
N LEU A 7 11.90 -12.43 3.70
CA LEU A 7 11.39 -11.26 4.42
C LEU A 7 10.90 -10.16 3.47
N LEU A 8 11.58 -9.96 2.34
CA LEU A 8 11.09 -9.05 1.31
C LEU A 8 9.73 -9.51 0.75
N ARG A 9 9.59 -10.79 0.36
CA ARG A 9 8.31 -11.31 -0.12
C ARG A 9 7.20 -11.24 0.92
N MET A 10 7.52 -11.51 2.18
CA MET A 10 6.59 -11.38 3.29
C MET A 10 6.11 -9.93 3.44
N GLY A 11 7.03 -8.95 3.37
CA GLY A 11 6.70 -7.53 3.37
C GLY A 11 5.83 -7.13 2.18
N ALA A 12 6.08 -7.69 0.99
CA ALA A 12 5.26 -7.46 -0.19
C ALA A 12 3.83 -7.99 -0.01
N ALA A 13 3.68 -9.20 0.53
CA ALA A 13 2.37 -9.79 0.83
C ALA A 13 1.62 -8.95 1.89
N PHE A 14 2.32 -8.49 2.92
CA PHE A 14 1.75 -7.60 3.94
C PHE A 14 1.28 -6.27 3.34
N ALA A 15 2.07 -5.66 2.45
CA ALA A 15 1.69 -4.43 1.76
C ALA A 15 0.42 -4.62 0.91
N GLN A 16 0.32 -5.70 0.12
CA GLN A 16 -0.90 -6.01 -0.62
C GLN A 16 -2.12 -6.18 0.29
N SER A 17 -1.97 -6.91 1.39
CA SER A 17 -3.04 -7.10 2.37
C SER A 17 -3.49 -5.77 2.99
N ALA A 18 -2.55 -4.95 3.44
CA ALA A 18 -2.83 -3.62 3.97
C ALA A 18 -3.52 -2.71 2.95
N GLY A 19 -3.11 -2.78 1.68
CA GLY A 19 -3.75 -2.06 0.58
C GLY A 19 -5.19 -2.51 0.34
N ALA A 20 -5.47 -3.82 0.43
CA ALA A 20 -6.83 -4.35 0.34
C ALA A 20 -7.71 -3.85 1.48
N ILE A 21 -7.21 -3.92 2.72
CA ILE A 21 -7.93 -3.47 3.92
C ILE A 21 -8.23 -1.97 3.83
N ALA A 22 -7.25 -1.17 3.41
CA ALA A 22 -7.44 0.28 3.23
C ALA A 22 -8.50 0.59 2.17
N HIS A 23 -8.49 -0.13 1.05
CA HIS A 23 -9.49 0.04 -0.02
C HIS A 23 -10.90 -0.35 0.43
N GLU A 24 -11.04 -1.49 1.11
CA GLU A 24 -12.33 -1.94 1.67
C GLU A 24 -12.85 -0.93 2.70
N GLY A 25 -11.97 -0.45 3.59
CA GLY A 25 -12.28 0.59 4.55
C GLY A 25 -12.70 1.90 3.88
N ALA A 26 -12.02 2.30 2.80
CA ALA A 26 -12.38 3.47 2.00
C ALA A 26 -13.79 3.33 1.40
N GLY A 27 -14.13 2.16 0.85
CA GLY A 27 -15.46 1.88 0.31
C GLY A 27 -16.55 1.98 1.39
N ARG A 28 -16.34 1.33 2.55
CA ARG A 28 -17.27 1.43 3.69
C ARG A 28 -17.43 2.85 4.20
N PHE A 29 -16.34 3.61 4.22
CA PHE A 29 -16.37 5.01 4.64
C PHE A 29 -17.11 5.88 3.62
N ALA A 30 -16.88 5.66 2.32
CA ALA A 30 -17.60 6.34 1.24
C ALA A 30 -19.12 6.12 1.33
N ASP A 31 -19.54 4.89 1.62
CA ASP A 31 -20.95 4.53 1.78
C ASP A 31 -21.61 5.21 2.99
N ALA A 32 -20.82 5.60 4.01
CA ALA A 32 -21.27 6.33 5.18
C ALA A 32 -21.44 7.84 4.91
N SER A 33 -22.19 8.18 3.86
CA SER A 33 -22.50 9.56 3.48
C SER A 33 -23.23 10.36 4.57
N ILE A 34 -22.97 11.66 4.62
CA ILE A 34 -23.56 12.57 5.61
C ILE A 34 -24.82 13.20 5.03
N SER A 35 -25.98 12.78 5.53
CA SER A 35 -27.28 13.32 5.09
C SER A 35 -27.35 14.83 5.28
N ALA A 36 -27.83 15.54 4.26
CA ALA A 36 -28.19 16.94 4.38
C ALA A 36 -29.27 17.14 5.46
N GLY A 37 -29.24 18.29 6.14
CA GLY A 37 -30.23 18.66 7.15
C GLY A 37 -30.10 17.95 8.50
N ILE A 38 -29.17 17.00 8.68
CA ILE A 38 -28.95 16.31 9.97
C ILE A 38 -28.57 17.27 11.11
N PHE A 39 -28.02 18.44 10.77
CA PHE A 39 -27.62 19.48 11.72
C PHE A 39 -28.68 20.59 11.90
N GLY A 40 -29.80 20.52 11.18
CA GLY A 40 -30.85 21.53 11.18
C GLY A 40 -30.88 22.41 9.92
N ASP A 41 -31.83 23.33 9.87
CA ASP A 41 -32.09 24.23 8.74
C ASP A 41 -31.78 25.69 9.13
N PHE A 42 -30.50 26.00 9.17
CA PHE A 42 -29.96 27.34 9.43
C PHE A 42 -28.58 27.48 8.76
N ASP A 43 -28.13 28.70 8.49
CA ASP A 43 -26.94 28.94 7.66
C ASP A 43 -25.69 28.20 8.18
N ASP A 44 -25.40 28.28 9.48
CA ASP A 44 -24.23 27.60 10.08
C ASP A 44 -24.30 26.06 9.96
N ALA A 45 -25.52 25.46 9.94
CA ALA A 45 -25.68 24.02 9.75
C ALA A 45 -25.30 23.59 8.33
N HIS A 46 -25.61 24.41 7.32
CA HIS A 46 -25.24 24.15 5.94
C HIS A 46 -23.73 24.31 5.73
N ASP A 47 -23.11 25.31 6.35
CA ASP A 47 -21.66 25.50 6.32
C ASP A 47 -20.91 24.33 6.96
N PHE A 48 -21.40 23.86 8.10
CA PHE A 48 -20.83 22.70 8.78
C PHE A 48 -21.01 21.42 7.97
N HIS A 49 -22.21 21.18 7.41
CA HIS A 49 -22.47 20.03 6.53
C HIS A 49 -21.51 19.99 5.35
N ARG A 50 -21.36 21.12 4.63
CA ARG A 50 -20.43 21.26 3.51
C ARG A 50 -18.99 20.93 3.92
N SER A 51 -18.51 21.51 5.01
CA SER A 51 -17.15 21.26 5.51
C SER A 51 -16.91 19.79 5.84
N LEU A 52 -17.93 19.12 6.40
CA LEU A 52 -17.86 17.70 6.70
C LEU A 52 -17.88 16.83 5.45
N VAL A 53 -18.68 17.17 4.43
CA VAL A 53 -18.68 16.47 3.14
C VAL A 53 -17.33 16.61 2.45
N ASP A 54 -16.76 17.81 2.40
CA ASP A 54 -15.44 18.04 1.78
C ASP A 54 -14.34 17.22 2.50
N CYS A 55 -14.40 17.16 3.83
CA CYS A 55 -13.50 16.34 4.64
C CYS A 55 -13.69 14.83 4.38
N HIS A 56 -14.95 14.38 4.30
CA HIS A 56 -15.31 13.00 4.00
C HIS A 56 -14.80 12.56 2.63
N GLU A 57 -14.97 13.38 1.59
CA GLU A 57 -14.46 13.13 0.25
C GLU A 57 -12.93 13.09 0.21
N THR A 58 -12.28 14.02 0.92
CA THR A 58 -10.81 14.07 1.04
C THR A 58 -10.26 12.80 1.69
N HIS A 59 -10.86 12.35 2.78
CA HIS A 59 -10.45 11.13 3.47
C HIS A 59 -10.73 9.88 2.63
N THR A 60 -11.89 9.79 1.99
CA THR A 60 -12.23 8.69 1.08
C THR A 60 -11.21 8.56 -0.05
N THR A 61 -10.87 9.69 -0.68
CA THR A 61 -9.85 9.75 -1.74
C THR A 61 -8.49 9.29 -1.23
N THR A 62 -8.06 9.81 -0.08
CA THR A 62 -6.76 9.47 0.53
C THR A 62 -6.68 7.97 0.85
N LEU A 63 -7.70 7.41 1.51
CA LEU A 63 -7.74 6.00 1.88
C LEU A 63 -7.75 5.10 0.65
N SER A 64 -8.50 5.47 -0.40
CA SER A 64 -8.50 4.71 -1.66
C SER A 64 -7.12 4.73 -2.34
N GLY A 65 -6.38 5.83 -2.22
CA GLY A 65 -5.04 6.00 -2.77
C GLY A 65 -3.97 5.10 -2.13
N PHE A 66 -4.15 4.70 -0.87
CA PHE A 66 -3.21 3.78 -0.20
C PHE A 66 -3.10 2.44 -0.91
N ARG A 67 -4.17 1.96 -1.56
CA ARG A 67 -4.13 0.73 -2.35
C ARG A 67 -3.04 0.77 -3.41
N THR A 68 -3.03 1.84 -4.22
CA THR A 68 -2.06 2.02 -5.30
C THR A 68 -0.63 2.10 -4.79
N VAL A 69 -0.40 2.85 -3.70
CA VAL A 69 0.93 3.00 -3.11
C VAL A 69 1.45 1.66 -2.59
N LEU A 70 0.61 0.91 -1.87
CA LEU A 70 0.99 -0.36 -1.26
C LEU A 70 1.14 -1.49 -2.29
N ASP A 71 0.32 -1.51 -3.35
CA ASP A 71 0.50 -2.45 -4.46
C ASP A 71 1.83 -2.19 -5.19
N SER A 72 2.17 -0.92 -5.45
CA SER A 72 3.46 -0.56 -6.05
C SER A 72 4.64 -0.94 -5.15
N LEU A 73 4.51 -0.76 -3.83
CA LEU A 73 5.52 -1.19 -2.87
C LEU A 73 5.70 -2.71 -2.89
N ALA A 74 4.60 -3.47 -2.96
CA ALA A 74 4.65 -4.93 -3.04
C ALA A 74 5.34 -5.41 -4.32
N GLU A 75 5.02 -4.81 -5.46
CA GLU A 75 5.64 -5.12 -6.75
C GLU A 75 7.16 -4.89 -6.72
N ARG A 76 7.59 -3.72 -6.23
CA ARG A 76 9.02 -3.37 -6.11
C ARG A 76 9.75 -4.31 -5.17
N THR A 77 9.13 -4.66 -4.04
CA THR A 77 9.74 -5.54 -3.04
C THR A 77 9.87 -6.98 -3.57
N ASN A 78 8.88 -7.49 -4.29
CA ASN A 78 8.97 -8.80 -4.98
C ASN A 78 10.05 -8.80 -6.08
N SER A 79 10.14 -7.71 -6.83
CA SER A 79 11.18 -7.53 -7.85
C SER A 79 12.57 -7.52 -7.22
N ALA A 80 12.74 -6.79 -6.12
CA ALA A 80 14.00 -6.74 -5.38
C ALA A 80 14.39 -8.12 -4.84
N ALA A 81 13.46 -8.89 -4.26
CA ALA A 81 13.70 -10.25 -3.79
C ALA A 81 14.26 -11.15 -4.91
N THR A 82 13.66 -11.07 -6.10
CA THR A 82 14.10 -11.83 -7.29
C THR A 82 15.49 -11.41 -7.74
N ILE A 83 15.78 -10.10 -7.77
CA ILE A 83 17.09 -9.57 -8.17
C ILE A 83 18.18 -10.06 -7.20
N PHE A 84 17.93 -10.02 -5.90
CA PHE A 84 18.90 -10.47 -4.90
C PHE A 84 19.20 -11.96 -5.02
N GLU A 85 18.20 -12.81 -5.25
CA GLU A 85 18.41 -14.26 -5.43
C GLU A 85 19.23 -14.58 -6.67
N VAL A 86 18.94 -13.92 -7.80
CA VAL A 86 19.71 -14.10 -9.03
C VAL A 86 21.16 -13.67 -8.82
N GLN A 87 21.38 -12.56 -8.12
CA GLN A 87 22.72 -12.06 -7.86
C GLN A 87 23.50 -12.96 -6.89
N ASP A 88 22.84 -13.50 -5.86
CA ASP A 88 23.46 -14.43 -4.91
C ASP A 88 23.86 -15.75 -5.60
N ALA A 89 22.97 -16.31 -6.42
CA ALA A 89 23.26 -17.52 -7.21
C ALA A 89 24.41 -17.32 -8.21
N ALA A 90 24.43 -16.17 -8.91
CA ALA A 90 25.51 -15.84 -9.84
C ALA A 90 26.87 -15.65 -9.12
N GLY A 91 26.84 -15.03 -7.93
CA GLY A 91 28.02 -14.88 -7.07
C GLY A 91 28.57 -16.22 -6.61
N ALA A 92 27.70 -17.10 -6.10
CA ALA A 92 28.07 -18.45 -5.67
C ALA A 92 28.68 -19.28 -6.82
N GLY A 93 28.06 -19.23 -8.01
CA GLY A 93 28.58 -19.91 -9.20
C GLY A 93 29.97 -19.41 -9.62
N SER A 94 30.20 -18.10 -9.53
CA SER A 94 31.50 -17.50 -9.84
C SER A 94 32.59 -17.95 -8.86
N ILE A 95 32.27 -18.04 -7.57
CA ILE A 95 33.19 -18.53 -6.53
C ILE A 95 33.54 -20.00 -6.76
N ASN A 96 32.54 -20.85 -7.03
CA ASN A 96 32.76 -22.27 -7.30
C ASN A 96 33.64 -22.47 -8.54
N THR A 97 33.36 -21.74 -9.62
CA THR A 97 34.17 -21.80 -10.87
C THR A 97 35.62 -21.39 -10.62
N ALA A 98 35.84 -20.35 -9.82
CA ALA A 98 37.19 -19.91 -9.46
C ALA A 98 37.92 -20.94 -8.59
N ALA A 99 37.22 -21.59 -7.64
CA ALA A 99 37.78 -22.65 -6.81
C ALA A 99 38.18 -23.89 -7.63
N ASP A 100 37.37 -24.28 -8.61
CA ASP A 100 37.65 -25.41 -9.52
C ASP A 100 38.84 -25.15 -10.46
N SER A 101 39.29 -23.89 -10.57
CA SER A 101 40.38 -23.46 -11.45
C SER A 101 41.76 -23.38 -10.77
N ILE A 102 41.87 -23.78 -9.49
CA ILE A 102 43.11 -23.80 -8.68
C ILE A 102 43.53 -25.24 -8.43
#